data_AF-A0A369T8C0-F1
#
_entry.id   AF-A0A369T8C0-F1
#
_cell.length_a   1.000
_cell.length_b   1.000
_cell.length_c   1.000
_cell.angle_alpha   90.00
_cell.angle_beta   90.00
_cell.angle_gamma   90.00
#
_symmetry.space_group_name_H-M   'P 1'
#
loop_
_entity.id
_entity.type
_entity.pdbx_description
1 polymer ?
#
loop_
_entity_poly.entity_id
_entity_poly.type
_entity_poly.pdbx_seq_one_letter_code
_entity_poly.pdbx_strand_id
1 'polypeptide(L)'
;MYPAATSPPEAALTRSGAGSISEPSFALCCCAAIRLRCRETSPFAADPRRRGALSTSDRPLSPHLQVYRPQLTSTLSIFHRITGVFLTLGTLLLTWWLVAAASGAEAFAAAQWFIGSWIGYLLLLGWSVALFYHLCNGIRHLFWDAGYGFELVNVYRSGWAVLIGTAVLTVVAWIAGLIAL
;
A
#
# COMPACT_ATOMS: atom_id res chain seq x y z
N MET A 1 18.16 46.35 -12.43
CA MET A 1 18.04 46.41 -13.91
C MET A 1 18.33 45.01 -14.45
N TYR A 2 17.33 44.14 -14.45
CA TYR A 2 17.41 42.77 -14.97
C TYR A 2 16.94 42.81 -16.44
N PRO A 3 17.66 42.20 -17.41
CA PRO A 3 17.22 42.20 -18.80
C PRO A 3 16.06 41.22 -19.03
N ALA A 4 15.16 41.63 -19.92
CA ALA A 4 13.92 40.95 -20.29
C ALA A 4 14.18 39.60 -20.99
N ALA A 5 13.43 38.58 -20.59
CA ALA A 5 13.36 37.29 -21.28
C ALA A 5 12.48 37.42 -22.54
N THR A 6 13.04 37.05 -23.68
CA THR A 6 12.33 36.93 -24.96
C THR A 6 11.45 35.68 -24.96
N SER A 7 10.18 35.82 -25.38
CA SER A 7 9.21 34.74 -25.54
C SER A 7 9.58 33.82 -26.72
N PRO A 8 9.36 32.49 -26.64
CA PRO A 8 9.53 31.59 -27.78
C PRO A 8 8.33 31.68 -28.76
N PRO A 9 8.53 31.38 -30.06
CA PRO A 9 7.48 31.46 -31.06
C PRO A 9 6.53 30.25 -31.04
N GLU A 10 5.24 30.55 -31.22
CA GLU A 10 4.14 29.64 -31.55
C GLU A 10 4.43 28.87 -32.85
N ALA A 11 4.41 27.53 -32.78
CA ALA A 11 4.47 26.68 -33.96
C ALA A 11 3.32 25.66 -33.95
N ALA A 12 2.29 26.02 -34.72
CA ALA A 12 1.55 25.20 -35.65
C ALA A 12 0.95 23.86 -35.15
N LEU A 13 -0.34 23.96 -34.83
CA LEU A 13 -1.35 22.91 -34.91
C LEU A 13 -1.51 22.41 -36.37
N THR A 14 -1.30 21.12 -36.63
CA THR A 14 -1.90 20.44 -37.79
C THR A 14 -2.48 19.08 -37.39
N ARG A 15 -3.81 18.97 -37.50
CA ARG A 15 -4.61 17.74 -37.41
C ARG A 15 -4.39 16.84 -38.64
N SER A 16 -4.35 15.53 -38.43
CA SER A 16 -4.86 14.47 -39.32
C SER A 16 -4.66 13.13 -38.59
N GLY A 17 -5.57 12.16 -38.47
CA GLY A 17 -6.89 11.93 -39.04
C GLY A 17 -7.55 10.74 -38.29
N ALA A 18 -8.82 10.50 -38.59
CA ALA A 18 -9.66 9.46 -37.99
C ALA A 18 -9.24 8.04 -38.43
N GLY A 19 -9.40 7.05 -37.53
CA GLY A 19 -9.18 5.63 -37.83
C GLY A 19 -9.66 4.68 -36.72
N SER A 20 -10.85 4.12 -36.95
CA SER A 20 -11.42 2.83 -36.49
C SER A 20 -11.07 2.20 -35.13
N ILE A 21 -12.18 1.87 -34.47
CA ILE A 21 -12.38 1.00 -33.32
C ILE A 21 -12.06 -0.46 -33.73
N SER A 22 -11.03 -1.08 -33.14
CA SER A 22 -10.89 -2.52 -32.81
C SER A 22 -9.40 -2.93 -32.77
N GLU A 23 -8.84 -3.20 -31.59
CA GLU A 23 -7.85 -4.29 -31.28
C GLU A 23 -7.12 -4.05 -29.93
N PRO A 24 -6.76 -5.11 -29.16
CA PRO A 24 -6.25 -5.05 -27.79
C PRO A 24 -4.74 -4.72 -27.67
N SER A 25 -4.17 -3.97 -28.62
CA SER A 25 -2.72 -3.71 -28.73
C SER A 25 -2.23 -2.42 -28.03
N PHE A 26 -3.11 -1.65 -27.39
CA PHE A 26 -2.74 -0.36 -26.79
C PHE A 26 -1.83 -0.48 -25.55
N ALA A 27 -1.90 -1.59 -24.81
CA ALA A 27 -1.09 -1.77 -23.60
C ALA A 27 0.40 -2.05 -23.89
N LEU A 28 0.72 -2.75 -24.99
CA LEU A 28 2.11 -3.00 -25.37
C LEU A 28 2.77 -1.82 -26.09
N CYS A 29 2.02 -1.09 -26.93
CA CYS A 29 2.57 0.03 -27.68
C CYS A 29 2.91 1.23 -26.77
N CYS A 30 2.10 1.48 -25.73
CA CYS A 30 2.37 2.55 -24.77
C CYS A 30 3.64 2.28 -23.93
N CYS A 31 3.87 1.02 -23.53
CA CYS A 31 5.10 0.62 -22.83
C CYS A 31 6.37 0.81 -23.68
N ALA A 32 6.31 0.51 -24.99
CA ALA A 32 7.43 0.73 -25.89
C ALA A 32 7.69 2.22 -26.14
N ALA A 33 6.64 3.02 -26.35
CA ALA A 33 6.76 4.46 -26.57
C ALA A 33 7.24 5.22 -25.32
N ILE A 34 6.81 4.83 -24.11
CA ILE A 34 7.31 5.40 -22.85
C ILE A 34 8.78 5.06 -22.64
N ARG A 35 9.22 3.82 -22.95
CA ARG A 35 10.64 3.46 -22.87
C ARG A 35 11.51 4.19 -23.89
N LEU A 36 10.98 4.48 -25.09
CA LEU A 36 11.72 5.21 -26.12
C LEU A 36 11.79 6.72 -25.82
N ARG A 37 10.69 7.33 -25.34
CA ARG A 37 10.63 8.75 -24.96
C ARG A 37 11.41 9.07 -23.67
N CYS A 38 11.44 8.15 -22.71
CA CYS A 38 12.21 8.28 -21.47
C CYS A 38 13.73 8.10 -21.70
N ARG A 39 14.13 7.47 -22.82
CA ARG A 39 15.55 7.33 -23.20
C ARG A 39 16.12 8.60 -23.84
N GLU A 40 15.29 9.41 -24.47
CA GLU A 40 15.73 10.61 -25.21
C GLU A 40 15.78 11.89 -24.35
N THR A 41 15.14 11.92 -23.17
CA THR A 41 14.95 13.16 -22.39
C THR A 41 15.66 13.20 -21.04
N SER A 42 16.51 12.23 -20.69
CA SER A 42 17.40 12.41 -19.54
C SER A 42 18.68 13.14 -19.99
N PRO A 43 18.87 14.45 -19.68
CA PRO A 43 20.21 15.05 -19.72
C PRO A 43 21.14 14.38 -18.69
N PHE A 44 20.56 13.59 -17.80
CA PHE A 44 21.20 12.70 -16.84
C PHE A 44 21.25 11.26 -17.38
N ALA A 45 21.87 11.05 -18.54
CA ALA A 45 22.37 9.72 -18.86
C ALA A 45 23.30 9.29 -17.71
N ALA A 46 23.02 8.16 -17.08
CA ALA A 46 23.71 7.69 -15.89
C ALA A 46 25.23 7.68 -16.07
N ASP A 47 25.91 8.72 -15.56
CA ASP A 47 27.36 8.89 -15.61
C ASP A 47 28.04 7.62 -15.11
N PRO A 48 28.76 6.88 -15.97
CA PRO A 48 29.48 5.67 -15.59
C PRO A 48 30.51 5.94 -14.49
N ARG A 49 31.06 7.17 -14.40
CA ARG A 49 32.02 7.57 -13.37
C ARG A 49 31.41 7.69 -11.97
N ARG A 50 30.08 7.81 -11.86
CA ARG A 50 29.37 7.88 -10.57
C ARG A 50 29.10 6.52 -9.93
N ARG A 51 29.18 5.43 -10.70
CA ARG A 51 28.93 4.06 -10.22
C ARG A 51 30.14 3.39 -9.57
N GLY A 52 31.36 3.75 -9.98
CA GLY A 52 32.60 3.18 -9.42
C GLY A 52 33.10 3.82 -8.11
N ALA A 53 32.57 4.98 -7.73
CA ALA A 53 32.96 5.73 -6.52
C ALA A 53 31.96 5.59 -5.36
N LEU A 54 31.04 4.63 -5.44
CA LEU A 54 30.05 4.32 -4.39
C LEU A 54 30.44 3.04 -3.62
N SER A 55 31.74 2.76 -3.46
CA SER A 55 32.18 2.05 -2.26
C SER A 55 32.20 3.07 -1.12
N THR A 56 31.21 2.95 -0.25
CA THR A 56 30.83 3.91 0.80
C THR A 56 31.78 3.86 1.99
N SER A 57 33.07 4.18 1.82
CA SER A 57 33.99 4.04 2.96
C SER A 57 34.06 5.24 3.91
N ASP A 58 33.58 6.44 3.55
CA ASP A 58 33.76 7.64 4.43
C ASP A 58 32.70 8.75 4.30
N ARG A 59 31.57 8.52 3.59
CA ARG A 59 30.50 9.54 3.55
C ARG A 59 29.49 9.28 4.67
N PRO A 60 29.30 10.20 5.64
CA PRO A 60 28.30 10.00 6.67
C PRO A 60 26.90 10.02 6.04
N LEU A 61 26.06 9.08 6.46
CA LEU A 61 24.65 9.10 6.10
C LEU A 61 23.97 10.30 6.76
N SER A 62 23.18 11.03 6.00
CA SER A 62 22.37 12.10 6.58
C SER A 62 21.41 11.50 7.62
N PRO A 63 21.23 12.15 8.77
CA PRO A 63 20.26 11.70 9.76
C PRO A 63 18.85 11.78 9.14
N HIS A 64 18.12 10.66 9.14
CA HIS A 64 16.87 10.52 8.38
C HIS A 64 15.70 10.08 9.29
N LEU A 65 15.69 8.84 9.80
CA LEU A 65 14.54 8.36 10.61
C LEU A 65 14.46 9.00 12.00
N GLN A 66 15.60 9.21 12.65
CA GLN A 66 15.62 9.72 14.03
C GLN A 66 15.27 11.20 14.15
N VAL A 67 15.50 11.98 13.09
CA VAL A 67 15.25 13.44 13.07
C VAL A 67 13.90 13.79 12.44
N TYR A 68 13.31 12.88 11.68
CA TYR A 68 12.04 13.12 10.99
C TYR A 68 10.85 13.07 11.95
N ARG A 69 9.89 14.00 11.78
CA ARG A 69 8.66 14.02 12.58
C ARG A 69 7.62 13.07 11.97
N PRO A 70 7.14 12.04 12.69
CA PRO A 70 6.16 11.11 12.15
C PRO A 70 4.83 11.82 11.91
N GLN A 71 4.30 11.75 10.68
CA GLN A 71 2.94 12.18 10.37
C GLN A 71 1.97 11.00 10.42
N LEU A 72 0.69 11.31 10.62
CA LEU A 72 -0.38 10.31 10.63
C LEU A 72 -0.37 9.46 9.35
N THR A 73 -0.10 10.07 8.19
CA THR A 73 -0.10 9.40 6.89
C THR A 73 1.06 8.40 6.73
N SER A 74 2.28 8.78 7.13
CA SER A 74 3.44 7.89 7.09
C SER A 74 3.28 6.71 8.05
N THR A 75 2.76 7.00 9.25
CA THR A 75 2.49 5.98 10.27
C THR A 75 1.45 4.98 9.80
N LEU A 76 0.33 5.44 9.23
CA LEU A 76 -0.70 4.57 8.66
C LEU A 76 -0.16 3.66 7.56
N SER A 77 0.73 4.18 6.69
CA SER A 77 1.37 3.38 5.63
C SER A 77 2.27 2.28 6.22
N ILE A 78 3.06 2.56 7.26
CA ILE A 78 3.89 1.56 7.93
C ILE A 78 3.01 0.48 8.56
N PHE A 79 1.97 0.87 9.30
CA PHE A 79 1.04 -0.08 9.89
C PHE A 79 0.29 -0.92 8.85
N HIS A 80 0.02 -0.40 7.65
CA HIS A 80 -0.61 -1.18 6.58
C HIS A 80 0.27 -2.35 6.14
N ARG A 81 1.59 -2.12 6.05
CA ARG A 81 2.56 -3.18 5.75
C ARG A 81 2.69 -4.18 6.90
N ILE A 82 2.80 -3.69 8.13
CA ILE A 82 2.91 -4.56 9.32
C ILE A 82 1.67 -5.45 9.46
N THR A 83 0.48 -4.89 9.33
CA THR A 83 -0.78 -5.66 9.38
C THR A 83 -0.87 -6.65 8.23
N GLY A 84 -0.40 -6.32 7.03
CA GLY A 84 -0.32 -7.27 5.92
C GLY A 84 0.55 -8.49 6.22
N VAL A 85 1.72 -8.29 6.83
CA VAL A 85 2.58 -9.40 7.28
C VAL A 85 1.90 -10.22 8.37
N PHE A 86 1.30 -9.56 9.35
CA PHE A 86 0.60 -10.23 10.45
C PHE A 86 -0.60 -11.04 9.97
N LEU A 87 -1.34 -10.54 8.98
CA LEU A 87 -2.44 -11.27 8.35
C LEU A 87 -1.95 -12.54 7.66
N THR A 88 -0.87 -12.47 6.88
CA THR A 88 -0.27 -13.65 6.25
C THR A 88 0.10 -14.72 7.27
N LEU A 89 0.69 -14.34 8.41
CA LEU A 89 1.01 -15.28 9.49
C LEU A 89 -0.26 -15.87 10.12
N GLY A 90 -1.28 -15.06 10.38
CA GLY A 90 -2.54 -15.55 10.93
C GLY A 90 -3.33 -16.43 9.97
N THR A 91 -3.21 -16.24 8.65
CA THR A 91 -3.79 -17.16 7.66
C THR A 91 -3.21 -18.57 7.78
N LEU A 92 -1.95 -18.73 8.18
CA LEU A 92 -1.37 -20.05 8.46
C LEU A 92 -2.06 -20.70 9.66
N LEU A 93 -2.32 -19.94 10.73
CA LEU A 93 -3.04 -20.41 11.90
C LEU A 93 -4.49 -20.79 11.55
N LEU A 94 -5.17 -19.96 10.76
CA LEU A 94 -6.51 -20.25 10.24
C LEU A 94 -6.52 -21.53 9.38
N THR A 95 -5.52 -21.71 8.53
CA THR A 95 -5.39 -22.90 7.68
C THR A 95 -5.18 -24.15 8.55
N TRP A 96 -4.32 -24.08 9.57
CA TRP A 96 -4.16 -25.18 10.53
C TRP A 96 -5.48 -25.53 11.23
N TRP A 97 -6.23 -24.52 11.67
CA TRP A 97 -7.53 -24.71 12.31
C TRP A 97 -8.54 -25.39 11.36
N LEU A 98 -8.62 -24.96 10.10
CA LEU A 98 -9.48 -25.57 9.07
C LEU A 98 -9.08 -27.02 8.75
N VAL A 99 -7.78 -27.30 8.66
CA VAL A 99 -7.27 -28.66 8.46
C VAL A 99 -7.61 -29.55 9.66
N ALA A 100 -7.47 -29.04 10.88
CA ALA A 100 -7.87 -29.76 12.09
C ALA A 100 -9.38 -30.08 12.10
N ALA A 101 -10.22 -29.12 11.69
CA ALA A 101 -11.66 -29.32 11.55
C ALA A 101 -12.01 -30.42 10.54
N ALA A 102 -11.25 -30.54 9.45
CA ALA A 102 -11.43 -31.57 8.43
C ALA A 102 -10.82 -32.95 8.81
N SER A 103 -9.90 -33.00 9.76
CA SER A 103 -9.12 -34.21 10.09
C SER A 103 -9.81 -35.12 11.12
N GLY A 104 -10.87 -34.66 11.77
CA GLY A 104 -11.65 -35.43 12.74
C GLY A 104 -11.77 -34.79 14.12
N ALA A 105 -12.57 -35.40 14.99
CA ALA A 105 -12.99 -34.80 16.26
C ALA A 105 -11.84 -34.53 17.23
N GLU A 106 -10.85 -35.43 17.34
CA GLU A 106 -9.72 -35.23 18.27
C GLU A 106 -8.80 -34.08 17.83
N ALA A 107 -8.46 -34.02 16.54
CA ALA A 107 -7.64 -32.94 16.00
C ALA A 107 -8.33 -31.58 16.17
N PHE A 108 -9.64 -31.53 15.90
CA PHE A 108 -10.43 -30.32 16.09
C PHE A 108 -10.52 -29.92 17.57
N ALA A 109 -10.69 -30.87 18.49
CA ALA A 109 -10.72 -30.59 19.93
C ALA A 109 -9.40 -29.96 20.41
N ALA A 110 -8.25 -30.43 19.93
CA ALA A 110 -6.95 -29.84 20.24
C ALA A 110 -6.82 -28.39 19.70
N ALA A 111 -7.29 -28.15 18.47
CA ALA A 111 -7.30 -26.81 17.90
C ALA A 111 -8.23 -25.85 18.67
N GLN A 112 -9.42 -26.33 19.05
CA GLN A 112 -10.38 -25.56 19.86
C GLN A 112 -9.83 -25.25 21.25
N TRP A 113 -9.13 -26.18 21.90
CA TRP A 113 -8.48 -25.94 23.18
C TRP A 113 -7.44 -24.80 23.08
N PHE A 114 -6.61 -24.81 22.02
CA PHE A 114 -5.61 -23.76 21.81
C PHE A 114 -6.25 -22.39 21.53
N ILE A 115 -7.19 -22.33 20.58
CA ILE A 115 -7.86 -21.09 20.18
C ILE A 115 -8.74 -20.53 21.31
N GLY A 116 -9.37 -21.39 22.10
CA GLY A 116 -10.17 -21.01 23.27
C GLY A 116 -9.34 -20.62 24.50
N SER A 117 -8.02 -20.79 24.47
CA SER A 117 -7.14 -20.31 25.54
C SER A 117 -7.06 -18.77 25.55
N TRP A 118 -6.63 -18.19 26.66
CA TRP A 118 -6.43 -16.74 26.74
C TRP A 118 -5.45 -16.22 25.68
N ILE A 119 -4.42 -17.01 25.32
CA ILE A 119 -3.46 -16.68 24.25
C ILE A 119 -4.17 -16.72 22.89
N GLY A 120 -5.01 -17.73 22.65
CA GLY A 120 -5.80 -17.86 21.43
C GLY A 120 -6.72 -16.65 21.21
N TYR A 121 -7.42 -16.21 22.26
CA TYR A 121 -8.24 -14.99 22.20
C TYR A 121 -7.41 -13.73 21.93
N LEU A 122 -6.23 -13.58 22.52
CA LEU A 122 -5.34 -12.44 22.22
C LEU A 122 -4.88 -12.45 20.76
N LEU A 123 -4.52 -13.63 20.23
CA LEU A 123 -4.15 -13.78 18.82
C LEU A 123 -5.33 -13.48 17.89
N LEU A 124 -6.52 -13.98 18.19
CA LEU A 124 -7.74 -13.68 17.45
C LEU A 124 -8.06 -12.19 17.48
N LEU A 125 -7.92 -11.54 18.64
CA LEU A 125 -8.17 -10.09 18.77
C LEU A 125 -7.18 -9.31 17.92
N GLY A 126 -5.89 -9.57 18.08
CA GLY A 126 -4.85 -8.93 17.27
C GLY A 126 -5.06 -9.16 15.78
N TRP A 127 -5.46 -10.37 15.39
CA TRP A 127 -5.67 -10.72 13.98
C TRP A 127 -6.91 -10.04 13.40
N SER A 128 -8.00 -9.97 14.17
CA SER A 128 -9.21 -9.24 13.78
C SER A 128 -8.96 -7.72 13.62
N VAL A 129 -8.23 -7.09 14.55
CA VAL A 129 -7.85 -5.67 14.44
C VAL A 129 -6.98 -5.44 13.21
N ALA A 130 -5.98 -6.30 12.99
CA ALA A 130 -5.12 -6.22 11.81
C ALA A 130 -5.93 -6.38 10.51
N LEU A 131 -6.91 -7.29 10.49
CA LEU A 131 -7.79 -7.53 9.35
C LEU A 131 -8.60 -6.29 8.99
N PHE A 132 -9.33 -5.73 9.96
CA PHE A 132 -10.18 -4.57 9.71
C PHE A 132 -9.36 -3.33 9.38
N TYR A 133 -8.21 -3.14 10.02
CA TYR A 133 -7.29 -2.06 9.70
C TYR A 133 -6.76 -2.17 8.27
N HIS A 134 -6.25 -3.35 7.90
CA HIS A 134 -5.68 -3.58 6.59
C HIS A 134 -6.75 -3.43 5.50
N LEU A 135 -7.97 -3.93 5.73
CA LEU A 135 -9.11 -3.75 4.84
C LEU A 135 -9.48 -2.27 4.67
N CYS A 136 -9.71 -1.54 5.76
CA CYS A 136 -10.12 -0.13 5.70
C CYS A 136 -9.05 0.74 5.02
N ASN A 137 -7.78 0.54 5.37
CA ASN A 137 -6.69 1.30 4.75
C ASN A 137 -6.44 0.85 3.30
N GLY A 138 -6.64 -0.43 2.99
CA GLY A 138 -6.60 -0.94 1.63
C GLY A 138 -7.67 -0.29 0.74
N ILE A 139 -8.90 -0.14 1.23
CA ILE A 139 -9.96 0.62 0.54
C ILE A 139 -9.51 2.07 0.31
N ARG A 140 -8.91 2.72 1.32
CA ARG A 140 -8.35 4.07 1.16
C ARG A 140 -7.28 4.13 0.05
N HIS A 141 -6.41 3.13 -0.03
CA HIS A 141 -5.40 3.01 -1.09
C HIS A 141 -6.05 2.82 -2.48
N LEU A 142 -7.10 2.01 -2.60
CA LEU A 142 -7.85 1.87 -3.85
C LEU A 142 -8.48 3.19 -4.32
N PHE A 143 -8.97 4.02 -3.40
CA PHE A 143 -9.44 5.37 -3.75
C PHE A 143 -8.32 6.26 -4.27
N TRP A 144 -7.11 6.15 -3.71
CA TRP A 144 -5.94 6.87 -4.22
C TRP A 144 -5.51 6.38 -5.60
N ASP A 145 -5.53 5.06 -5.83
CA ASP A 145 -5.22 4.47 -7.14
C ASP A 145 -6.23 4.90 -8.21
N ALA A 146 -7.47 5.14 -7.82
CA ALA A 146 -8.52 5.69 -8.68
C ALA A 146 -8.44 7.23 -8.87
N GLY A 147 -7.46 7.90 -8.26
CA GLY A 147 -7.22 9.33 -8.46
C GLY A 147 -7.90 10.27 -7.46
N TYR A 148 -8.52 9.76 -6.40
CA TYR A 148 -9.32 10.57 -5.46
C TYR A 148 -8.58 10.90 -4.17
N GLY A 149 -8.92 12.04 -3.55
CA GLY A 149 -8.59 12.30 -2.15
C GLY A 149 -7.14 12.71 -1.84
N PHE A 150 -6.44 13.34 -2.80
CA PHE A 150 -5.05 13.84 -2.61
C PHE A 150 -4.94 15.18 -1.89
N GLU A 151 -6.05 15.90 -1.72
CA GLU A 151 -6.06 17.13 -0.91
C GLU A 151 -5.70 16.83 0.54
N LEU A 152 -4.85 17.66 1.14
CA LEU A 152 -4.29 17.40 2.48
C LEU A 152 -5.39 17.16 3.53
N VAL A 153 -6.45 17.97 3.51
CA VAL A 153 -7.60 17.81 4.41
C VAL A 153 -8.27 16.43 4.23
N ASN A 154 -8.44 15.98 2.99
CA ASN A 154 -9.06 14.70 2.68
C ASN A 154 -8.16 13.52 3.07
N VAL A 155 -6.85 13.66 2.91
CA VAL A 155 -5.87 12.65 3.35
C VAL A 155 -5.93 12.43 4.87
N TYR A 156 -6.05 13.51 5.66
CA TYR A 156 -6.20 13.38 7.12
C TYR A 156 -7.58 12.87 7.53
N ARG A 157 -8.65 13.35 6.91
CA ARG A 157 -10.02 12.87 7.17
C ARG A 157 -10.17 11.37 6.89
N SER A 158 -9.68 10.92 5.73
CA SER A 158 -9.68 9.50 5.37
C SER A 158 -8.80 8.67 6.31
N GLY A 159 -7.68 9.22 6.77
CA GLY A 159 -6.84 8.56 7.79
C GLY A 159 -7.58 8.32 9.12
N TRP A 160 -8.31 9.32 9.62
CA TRP A 160 -9.15 9.15 10.81
C TRP A 160 -10.33 8.21 10.57
N ALA A 161 -10.95 8.26 9.39
CA ALA A 161 -12.03 7.35 9.03
C ALA A 161 -11.57 5.88 9.05
N VAL A 162 -10.34 5.58 8.59
CA VAL A 162 -9.74 4.24 8.70
C VAL A 162 -9.64 3.78 10.16
N LEU A 163 -9.14 4.63 11.06
CA LEU A 163 -8.99 4.29 12.47
C LEU A 163 -10.35 4.04 13.16
N ILE A 164 -11.31 4.92 12.92
CA ILE A 164 -12.67 4.81 13.47
C ILE A 164 -13.36 3.55 12.91
N GLY A 165 -13.29 3.34 11.59
CA GLY A 165 -13.85 2.17 10.94
C GLY A 165 -13.26 0.87 11.47
N THR A 166 -11.94 0.82 11.67
CA THR A 166 -11.25 -0.33 12.30
C THR A 166 -11.80 -0.62 13.69
N ALA A 167 -11.91 0.40 14.54
CA ALA A 167 -12.39 0.24 15.91
C ALA A 167 -13.85 -0.24 15.93
N VAL A 168 -14.72 0.38 15.14
CA VAL A 168 -16.15 0.03 15.05
C VAL A 168 -16.31 -1.41 14.55
N LEU A 169 -15.66 -1.78 13.45
CA LEU A 169 -15.76 -3.13 12.89
C LEU A 169 -15.26 -4.19 13.88
N THR A 170 -14.15 -3.92 14.57
CA THR A 170 -13.62 -4.82 15.59
C THR A 170 -14.62 -5.01 16.73
N VAL A 171 -15.15 -3.93 17.30
CA VAL A 171 -16.11 -4.00 18.40
C VAL A 171 -17.38 -4.74 17.98
N VAL A 172 -17.93 -4.44 16.80
CA VAL A 172 -19.11 -5.12 16.27
C VAL A 172 -18.85 -6.62 16.08
N ALA A 173 -17.72 -7.00 15.49
CA ALA A 173 -17.38 -8.40 15.28
C ALA A 173 -17.24 -9.17 16.59
N TRP A 174 -16.64 -8.56 17.62
CA TRP A 174 -16.46 -9.17 18.93
C TRP A 174 -17.77 -9.27 19.71
N ILE A 175 -18.62 -8.23 19.68
CA ILE A 175 -19.96 -8.30 20.28
C ILE A 175 -20.77 -9.40 19.61
N ALA A 176 -20.78 -9.46 18.28
CA ALA A 176 -21.49 -10.52 17.55
C ALA A 176 -20.96 -11.92 17.89
N GLY A 177 -19.63 -12.09 17.97
CA GLY A 177 -19.01 -13.35 18.33
C GLY A 177 -19.32 -13.79 19.77
N LEU A 178 -19.32 -12.86 20.73
CA LEU A 178 -19.65 -13.15 22.12
C LEU A 178 -21.14 -13.45 22.34
N ILE A 179 -22.03 -12.85 21.57
CA ILE A 179 -23.47 -13.14 21.61
C ILE A 179 -23.79 -14.50 20.98
N ALA A 180 -22.99 -14.94 20.01
CA ALA A 180 -23.17 -16.21 19.30
C ALA A 180 -22.59 -17.43 20.04
N LEU A 181 -21.88 -17.21 21.16
CA LEU A 181 -21.29 -18.25 22.01
C LEU A 181 -22.28 -18.70 23.10
#